data_AF-A0A2H5QG96-F1
#
_entry.id   AF-A0A2H5QG96-F1
#
_cell.length_a   1.000
_cell.length_b   1.000
_cell.length_c   1.000
_cell.angle_alpha   90.00
_cell.angle_beta   90.00
_cell.angle_gamma   90.00
#
_symmetry.space_group_name_H-M   'P 1'
#
loop_
_entity.id
_entity.type
_entity.pdbx_description
1 polymer ?
#
loop_
_entity_poly.entity_id
_entity_poly.type
_entity_poly.pdbx_seq_one_letter_code
_entity_poly.pdbx_strand_id
1 'polypeptide(L)'
;MFVILCSLQSTAYPFCNLAGLFVLNAPGVMSNSPSFSPLRIIRFHGDWLLNLRSVKVFMKIIKLSSARLPMPKDLLPLQTRENMLKSTSEFLARNASGLPLDPEANMGIRSSSYQKLVRRIEALESLFDKHEISKSPLIEQKLKVLHMKQELTAKIKSIKRQMRSSTELAFKDELKARKRVLRRLGYATSDDVVELKGKVACEISSAEELTLTELIFNGVLKDVKVEEMVSLLSCFVWQEKLQDASKPREELELLFTQLQDTARRVAKVQLECKVQIDVEGFVNSFRPDIMEAVYAWAKGSKFYEIMEITPVFEGSLIRAIRRLEEVLQQLILAAKSIGETELEAKFEEAVSKIKRDIVFAASLYL
;
A
#
# COMPACT_ATOMS: atom_id res chain seq x y z
N MET A 1 40.78 33.75 -7.82
CA MET A 1 39.45 33.15 -8.08
C MET A 1 39.17 33.28 -9.56
N PHE A 2 38.78 32.20 -10.23
CA PHE A 2 38.36 32.25 -11.62
C PHE A 2 36.86 32.05 -11.71
N VAL A 3 36.23 32.78 -12.64
CA VAL A 3 34.81 32.64 -12.91
C VAL A 3 34.56 31.86 -14.20
N ILE A 4 33.77 30.78 -14.13
CA ILE A 4 33.25 30.06 -15.29
C ILE A 4 31.87 30.63 -15.63
N LEU A 5 31.66 30.95 -16.91
CA LEU A 5 30.36 31.31 -17.48
C LEU A 5 29.54 30.04 -17.72
N CYS A 6 28.31 30.01 -17.21
CA CYS A 6 27.37 28.90 -17.41
C CYS A 6 26.05 29.39 -18.01
N SER A 7 25.45 28.60 -18.90
CA SER A 7 24.07 28.82 -19.35
C SER A 7 23.08 28.04 -18.47
N LEU A 8 21.94 28.65 -18.14
CA LEU A 8 20.83 28.03 -17.41
C LEU A 8 19.59 28.00 -18.31
N GLN A 9 18.83 26.90 -18.27
CA GLN A 9 17.61 26.69 -19.03
C GLN A 9 16.49 26.25 -18.08
N SER A 10 15.37 26.96 -18.13
CA SER A 10 14.21 26.70 -17.27
C SER A 10 13.43 25.48 -17.75
N THR A 11 13.05 24.58 -16.84
CA THR A 11 12.22 23.41 -17.16
C THR A 11 10.78 23.75 -17.56
N ALA A 12 10.34 25.01 -17.38
CA ALA A 12 9.01 25.46 -17.76
C ALA A 12 8.93 26.07 -19.18
N TYR A 13 10.05 26.54 -19.75
CA TYR A 13 10.10 27.18 -21.06
C TYR A 13 11.43 26.89 -21.77
N PRO A 14 11.48 25.96 -22.74
CA PRO A 14 12.73 25.51 -23.36
C PRO A 14 13.38 26.55 -24.29
N PHE A 15 12.75 27.70 -24.55
CA PHE A 15 13.28 28.72 -25.49
C PHE A 15 13.94 29.94 -24.82
N CYS A 16 14.02 30.00 -23.48
CA CYS A 16 14.73 31.08 -22.78
C CYS A 16 16.13 30.63 -22.32
N ASN A 17 17.19 31.18 -22.95
CA ASN A 17 18.57 31.04 -22.50
C ASN A 17 18.93 32.18 -21.53
N LEU A 18 19.35 31.86 -20.31
CA LEU A 18 19.88 32.80 -19.34
C LEU A 18 21.38 32.54 -19.10
N ALA A 19 22.21 33.57 -19.15
CA ALA A 19 23.65 33.49 -18.88
C ALA A 19 23.97 33.94 -17.44
N GLY A 20 24.82 33.20 -16.72
CA GLY A 20 25.25 33.54 -15.35
C GLY A 20 26.74 33.30 -15.09
N LEU A 21 27.29 34.00 -14.08
CA LEU A 21 28.70 33.91 -13.62
C LEU A 21 28.85 33.01 -12.40
N PHE A 22 29.87 32.14 -12.37
CA PHE A 22 30.21 31.29 -11.21
C PHE A 22 31.67 31.30 -10.80
N VAL A 23 31.94 31.41 -9.50
CA VAL A 23 33.27 31.29 -8.88
C VAL A 23 33.57 29.83 -8.51
N LEU A 24 34.73 29.29 -8.90
CA LEU A 24 35.23 28.02 -8.36
C LEU A 24 36.40 28.26 -7.39
N ASN A 25 36.29 27.70 -6.18
CA ASN A 25 37.40 27.51 -5.25
C ASN A 25 37.80 26.02 -5.22
N ALA A 26 39.10 25.73 -5.22
CA ALA A 26 39.69 24.38 -5.14
C ALA A 26 39.57 23.78 -3.71
N PRO A 27 39.76 22.45 -3.52
CA PRO A 27 38.96 21.65 -2.57
C PRO A 27 39.52 21.64 -1.14
N GLY A 28 38.60 21.54 -0.17
CA GLY A 28 38.88 21.24 1.23
C GLY A 28 37.71 20.50 1.88
N VAL A 29 37.92 19.21 2.15
CA VAL A 29 37.34 18.33 3.20
C VAL A 29 35.80 18.11 3.21
N MET A 30 35.42 16.83 3.13
CA MET A 30 34.06 16.29 3.34
C MET A 30 33.56 16.47 4.78
N SER A 31 32.26 16.71 4.96
CA SER A 31 31.46 16.08 6.04
C SER A 31 29.94 16.17 5.80
N ASN A 32 29.19 15.34 6.53
CA ASN A 32 27.90 14.72 6.27
C ASN A 32 26.62 15.61 6.27
N SER A 33 25.57 15.06 5.65
CA SER A 33 24.14 15.46 5.42
C SER A 33 23.26 15.66 6.69
N PRO A 34 21.90 15.86 6.65
CA PRO A 34 20.91 16.19 5.58
C PRO A 34 19.85 17.29 5.95
N SER A 35 19.06 17.79 4.98
CA SER A 35 17.60 18.10 5.10
C SER A 35 16.99 18.74 3.84
N PHE A 36 15.71 18.48 3.59
CA PHE A 36 14.95 18.70 2.35
C PHE A 36 13.91 19.85 2.44
N SER A 37 13.45 20.29 1.25
CA SER A 37 12.20 21.02 0.88
C SER A 37 12.24 22.57 0.77
N PRO A 38 11.30 23.22 0.03
CA PRO A 38 10.83 22.96 -1.34
C PRO A 38 11.08 24.16 -2.30
N LEU A 39 10.86 23.91 -3.60
CA LEU A 39 11.01 24.82 -4.74
C LEU A 39 10.35 26.20 -4.55
N ARG A 40 11.12 27.28 -4.72
CA ARG A 40 10.61 28.62 -5.12
C ARG A 40 11.12 28.97 -6.51
N ILE A 41 10.19 29.07 -7.45
CA ILE A 41 10.42 29.60 -8.79
C ILE A 41 10.48 31.13 -8.68
N ILE A 42 11.66 31.71 -8.80
CA ILE A 42 11.84 33.16 -8.93
C ILE A 42 12.04 33.44 -10.42
N ARG A 43 11.38 34.47 -10.97
CA ARG A 43 11.58 34.89 -12.38
C ARG A 43 12.94 35.60 -12.51
N PHE A 44 13.76 35.18 -13.48
CA PHE A 44 15.13 35.68 -13.67
C PHE A 44 15.15 36.71 -14.82
N HIS A 45 15.02 38.01 -14.52
CA HIS A 45 15.51 39.11 -15.38
C HIS A 45 16.90 39.54 -14.89
N GLY A 46 17.72 40.17 -15.75
CA GLY A 46 19.16 40.40 -15.65
C GLY A 46 19.74 41.17 -14.44
N ASP A 47 19.09 41.19 -13.29
CA ASP A 47 19.46 41.96 -12.08
C ASP A 47 20.31 41.18 -11.04
N TRP A 48 20.87 40.03 -11.42
CA TRP A 48 21.47 39.07 -10.47
C TRP A 48 22.75 39.55 -9.78
N LEU A 49 23.49 40.48 -10.40
CA LEU A 49 24.69 41.06 -9.79
C LEU A 49 24.37 42.22 -8.85
N LEU A 50 23.26 42.94 -9.04
CA LEU A 50 22.96 44.15 -8.29
C LEU A 50 22.34 43.89 -6.90
N ASN A 51 21.56 42.82 -6.72
CA ASN A 51 20.67 42.71 -5.56
C ASN A 51 20.95 41.61 -4.50
N LEU A 52 22.03 40.81 -4.54
CA LEU A 52 22.27 39.80 -3.49
C LEU A 52 23.74 39.65 -3.07
N ARG A 53 23.97 39.55 -1.74
CA ARG A 53 25.29 39.30 -1.10
C ARG A 53 25.81 37.87 -1.27
N SER A 54 24.98 36.89 -1.67
CA SER A 54 25.43 35.52 -2.00
C SER A 54 24.28 34.68 -2.57
N VAL A 55 24.44 34.08 -3.76
CA VAL A 55 23.52 33.09 -4.34
C VAL A 55 24.20 31.71 -4.27
N LYS A 56 23.67 30.79 -3.45
CA LYS A 56 24.10 29.39 -3.44
C LYS A 56 23.29 28.62 -4.48
N VAL A 57 23.91 28.24 -5.58
CA VAL A 57 23.29 27.37 -6.60
C VAL A 57 23.66 25.93 -6.31
N PHE A 58 22.69 25.13 -5.87
CA PHE A 58 22.94 23.73 -5.54
C PHE A 58 22.65 22.74 -6.67
N MET A 59 21.98 23.11 -7.77
CA MET A 59 21.77 22.16 -8.88
C MET A 59 21.58 22.82 -10.26
N LYS A 60 22.14 22.11 -11.26
CA LYS A 60 22.05 22.25 -12.73
C LYS A 60 22.93 23.31 -13.40
N ILE A 61 24.22 23.01 -13.47
CA ILE A 61 25.11 23.58 -14.49
C ILE A 61 24.88 22.81 -15.80
N ILE A 62 24.54 23.51 -16.89
CA ILE A 62 24.23 22.89 -18.20
C ILE A 62 25.45 22.89 -19.12
N LYS A 63 26.20 23.99 -19.15
CA LYS A 63 27.44 24.14 -19.92
C LYS A 63 28.45 24.94 -19.11
N LEU A 64 29.73 24.61 -19.28
CA LEU A 64 30.86 25.38 -18.75
C LEU A 64 31.52 26.12 -19.92
N SER A 65 31.97 27.34 -19.69
CA SER A 65 32.77 28.09 -20.66
C SER A 65 34.26 27.78 -20.52
N SER A 66 34.99 27.78 -21.64
CA SER A 66 36.46 27.69 -21.64
C SER A 66 37.13 28.99 -21.20
N ALA A 67 36.44 30.13 -21.33
CA ALA A 67 36.96 31.43 -20.93
C ALA A 67 36.73 31.71 -19.44
N ARG A 68 37.72 32.38 -18.83
CA ARG A 68 37.68 32.81 -17.43
C ARG A 68 37.73 34.33 -17.36
N LEU A 69 36.76 34.93 -16.68
CA LEU A 69 36.78 36.37 -16.43
C LEU A 69 37.57 36.69 -15.15
N PRO A 70 38.39 37.76 -15.14
CA PRO A 70 39.09 38.20 -13.95
C PRO A 70 38.05 38.66 -12.91
N MET A 71 38.15 38.11 -11.70
CA MET A 71 37.18 38.38 -10.65
C MET A 71 37.84 39.17 -9.51
N PRO A 72 37.25 40.29 -9.08
CA PRO A 72 37.65 41.02 -7.89
C PRO A 72 37.63 40.12 -6.64
N LYS A 73 38.55 40.36 -5.70
CA LYS A 73 38.66 39.60 -4.44
C LYS A 73 37.45 39.80 -3.52
N ASP A 74 36.79 40.95 -3.63
CA ASP A 74 35.58 41.27 -2.87
C ASP A 74 34.47 41.72 -3.84
N LEU A 75 33.30 41.11 -3.71
CA LEU A 75 32.09 41.46 -4.46
C LEU A 75 31.00 42.06 -3.58
N LEU A 76 31.25 42.31 -2.29
CA LEU A 76 30.28 42.98 -1.42
C LEU A 76 29.90 44.40 -1.90
N PRO A 77 30.83 45.23 -2.44
CA PRO A 77 30.48 46.57 -2.91
C PRO A 77 29.62 46.54 -4.19
N LEU A 78 28.56 47.37 -4.23
CA LEU A 78 27.63 47.46 -5.37
C LEU A 78 28.33 47.84 -6.68
N GLN A 79 29.19 48.85 -6.64
CA GLN A 79 29.97 49.31 -7.81
C GLN A 79 30.85 48.19 -8.40
N THR A 80 31.40 47.31 -7.54
CA THR A 80 32.23 46.19 -8.02
C THR A 80 31.39 45.13 -8.73
N ARG A 81 30.15 44.91 -8.29
CA ARG A 81 29.20 44.00 -8.94
C ARG A 81 28.68 44.57 -10.27
N GLU A 82 28.41 45.87 -10.34
CA GLU A 82 28.03 46.57 -11.57
C GLU A 82 29.11 46.47 -12.64
N ASN A 83 30.37 46.75 -12.26
CA ASN A 83 31.50 46.65 -13.17
C ASN A 83 31.73 45.22 -13.65
N MET A 84 31.53 44.22 -12.79
CA MET A 84 31.58 42.80 -13.18
C MET A 84 30.45 42.40 -14.11
N LEU A 85 29.23 42.89 -13.89
CA LEU A 85 28.09 42.64 -14.78
C LEU A 85 28.34 43.25 -16.15
N LYS A 86 28.81 44.49 -16.19
CA LYS A 86 29.15 45.18 -17.44
C LYS A 86 30.23 44.43 -18.22
N SER A 87 31.33 44.06 -17.55
CA SER A 87 32.42 43.30 -18.17
C SER A 87 31.97 41.93 -18.70
N THR A 88 31.08 41.27 -17.96
CA THR A 88 30.46 40.01 -18.38
C THR A 88 29.59 40.18 -19.61
N SER A 89 28.69 41.17 -19.58
CA SER A 89 27.74 41.42 -20.66
C SER A 89 28.47 41.82 -21.92
N GLU A 90 29.53 42.63 -21.81
CA GLU A 90 30.42 42.95 -22.93
C GLU A 90 31.14 41.71 -23.47
N PHE A 91 31.62 40.83 -22.60
CA PHE A 91 32.25 39.57 -23.00
C PHE A 91 31.26 38.64 -23.73
N LEU A 92 30.02 38.52 -23.24
CA LEU A 92 28.97 37.72 -23.87
C LEU A 92 28.52 38.33 -25.21
N ALA A 93 28.38 39.65 -25.29
CA ALA A 93 28.03 40.34 -26.53
C ALA A 93 29.10 40.17 -27.61
N ARG A 94 30.39 40.19 -27.23
CA ARG A 94 31.51 39.92 -28.15
C ARG A 94 31.61 38.46 -28.57
N ASN A 95 31.12 37.54 -27.74
CA ASN A 95 31.17 36.10 -27.98
C ASN A 95 29.76 35.51 -28.07
N ALA A 96 28.94 36.06 -28.98
CA ALA A 96 27.52 35.70 -29.12
C ALA A 96 27.29 34.21 -29.47
N SER A 97 28.26 33.55 -30.12
CA SER A 97 28.22 32.11 -30.42
C SER A 97 28.52 31.21 -29.20
N GLY A 98 28.98 31.79 -28.10
CA GLY A 98 29.45 31.06 -26.92
C GLY A 98 30.84 30.44 -27.07
N LEU A 99 31.45 30.09 -25.94
CA LEU A 99 32.75 29.41 -25.85
C LEU A 99 32.62 28.15 -24.98
N PRO A 100 31.85 27.14 -25.41
CA PRO A 100 31.62 25.95 -24.60
C PRO A 100 32.92 25.16 -24.39
N LEU A 101 33.10 24.66 -23.17
CA LEU A 101 34.17 23.76 -22.80
C LEU A 101 33.84 22.36 -23.33
N ASP A 102 34.74 21.80 -24.14
CA ASP A 102 34.55 20.47 -24.71
C ASP A 102 34.82 19.38 -23.65
N PRO A 103 33.86 18.44 -23.42
CA PRO A 103 34.02 17.39 -22.43
C PRO A 103 35.19 16.43 -22.69
N GLU A 104 35.53 16.13 -23.94
CA GLU A 104 36.62 15.21 -24.27
C GLU A 104 37.96 15.95 -24.39
N ALA A 105 38.01 17.01 -25.19
CA ALA A 105 39.22 17.75 -25.51
C ALA A 105 39.69 18.66 -24.37
N ASN A 106 38.77 19.22 -23.56
CA ASN A 106 39.13 20.14 -22.49
C ASN A 106 38.95 19.56 -21.08
N MET A 107 37.92 18.73 -20.84
CA MET A 107 37.69 18.11 -19.52
C MET A 107 38.32 16.72 -19.38
N GLY A 108 38.83 16.13 -20.48
CA GLY A 108 39.51 14.83 -20.46
C GLY A 108 38.59 13.64 -20.18
N ILE A 109 37.29 13.77 -20.44
CA ILE A 109 36.31 12.70 -20.22
C ILE A 109 36.47 11.64 -21.32
N ARG A 110 37.05 10.50 -20.98
CA ARG A 110 37.36 9.39 -21.92
C ARG A 110 36.59 8.10 -21.63
N SER A 111 35.46 8.18 -20.91
CA SER A 111 34.70 6.99 -20.58
C SER A 111 34.03 6.39 -21.82
N SER A 112 34.09 5.07 -21.95
CA SER A 112 33.51 4.35 -23.09
C SER A 112 32.00 4.51 -23.18
N SER A 113 31.32 4.71 -22.04
CA SER A 113 29.88 5.02 -21.99
C SER A 113 29.56 6.41 -22.53
N TYR A 114 30.39 7.42 -22.24
CA TYR A 114 30.21 8.78 -22.74
C TYR A 114 30.40 8.84 -24.26
N GLN A 115 31.50 8.29 -24.78
CA GLN A 115 31.77 8.26 -26.23
C GLN A 115 30.67 7.55 -27.03
N LYS A 116 30.10 6.46 -26.50
CA LYS A 116 28.95 5.78 -27.10
C LYS A 116 27.71 6.68 -27.16
N LEU A 117 27.48 7.48 -26.12
CA LEU A 117 26.35 8.40 -26.04
C LEU A 117 26.52 9.58 -27.00
N VAL A 118 27.72 10.18 -27.08
CA VAL A 118 28.03 11.25 -28.03
C VAL A 118 27.83 10.79 -29.47
N ARG A 119 28.41 9.65 -29.85
CA ARG A 119 28.20 9.06 -31.19
C ARG A 119 26.73 8.82 -31.50
N ARG A 120 25.93 8.46 -30.49
CA ARG A 120 24.49 8.27 -30.66
C ARG A 120 23.76 9.61 -30.86
N ILE A 121 24.17 10.67 -30.16
CA ILE A 121 23.64 12.02 -30.37
C ILE A 121 23.95 12.47 -31.80
N GLU A 122 25.21 12.39 -32.23
CA GLU A 122 25.63 12.77 -33.58
C GLU A 122 24.88 11.99 -34.67
N ALA A 123 24.69 10.68 -34.45
CA ALA A 123 23.90 9.85 -35.37
C ALA A 123 22.43 10.30 -35.44
N LEU A 124 21.83 10.65 -34.30
CA LEU A 124 20.45 11.14 -34.25
C LEU A 124 20.30 12.53 -34.88
N GLU A 125 21.25 13.44 -34.64
CA GLU A 125 21.30 14.75 -35.28
C GLU A 125 21.44 14.62 -36.80
N SER A 126 22.36 13.77 -37.27
CA SER A 126 22.53 13.47 -38.69
C SER A 126 21.27 12.89 -39.34
N LEU A 127 20.58 11.98 -38.63
CA LEU A 127 19.30 11.43 -39.11
C LEU A 127 18.21 12.49 -39.15
N PHE A 128 18.17 13.40 -38.16
CA PHE A 128 17.21 14.49 -38.12
C PHE A 128 17.44 15.50 -39.25
N ASP A 129 18.67 15.90 -39.51
CA ASP A 129 19.04 16.84 -40.58
C ASP A 129 18.69 16.32 -41.98
N LYS A 130 18.82 15.00 -42.18
CA LYS A 130 18.43 14.31 -43.42
C LYS A 130 16.91 14.18 -43.56
N HIS A 131 16.16 14.26 -42.48
CA HIS A 131 14.72 14.06 -42.48
C HIS A 131 14.00 15.28 -43.09
N GLU A 132 13.06 15.05 -44.01
CA GLU A 132 12.34 16.11 -44.73
C GLU A 132 11.62 17.10 -43.79
N ILE A 133 11.17 16.62 -42.64
CA ILE A 133 10.50 17.43 -41.60
C ILE A 133 11.43 18.49 -40.98
N SER A 134 12.75 18.26 -40.89
CA SER A 134 13.69 19.24 -40.31
C SER A 134 13.69 20.56 -41.08
N LYS A 135 13.43 20.50 -42.39
CA LYS A 135 13.37 21.67 -43.29
C LYS A 135 11.97 22.29 -43.42
N SER A 136 10.95 21.71 -42.77
CA SER A 136 9.56 22.17 -42.90
C SER A 136 9.31 23.41 -42.05
N PRO A 137 8.80 24.52 -42.62
CA PRO A 137 8.52 25.75 -41.85
C PRO A 137 7.41 25.57 -40.81
N LEU A 138 6.60 24.51 -40.93
CA LEU A 138 5.50 24.19 -40.02
C LEU A 138 5.86 23.12 -38.97
N ILE A 139 7.15 22.80 -38.78
CA ILE A 139 7.58 21.73 -37.87
C ILE A 139 7.01 21.88 -36.46
N GLU A 140 7.04 23.09 -35.89
CA GLU A 140 6.51 23.34 -34.54
C GLU A 140 5.00 23.09 -34.45
N GLN A 141 4.23 23.51 -35.45
CA GLN A 141 2.78 23.29 -35.49
C GLN A 141 2.46 21.80 -35.64
N LYS A 142 3.17 21.10 -36.53
CA LYS A 142 3.01 19.65 -36.73
C LYS A 142 3.39 18.85 -35.48
N LEU A 143 4.46 19.24 -34.79
CA LEU A 143 4.87 18.63 -33.52
C LEU A 143 3.83 18.85 -32.42
N LYS A 144 3.27 20.06 -32.30
CA LYS A 144 2.17 20.33 -31.35
C LYS A 144 0.99 19.39 -31.59
N VAL A 145 0.55 19.24 -32.84
CA VAL A 145 -0.55 18.33 -33.20
C VAL A 145 -0.19 16.87 -32.92
N LEU A 146 1.04 16.44 -33.21
CA LEU A 146 1.51 15.10 -32.90
C LEU A 146 1.52 14.82 -31.40
N HIS A 147 2.02 15.75 -30.58
CA HIS A 147 2.01 15.64 -29.13
C HIS A 147 0.58 15.56 -28.58
N MET A 148 -0.33 16.42 -29.06
CA MET A 148 -1.75 16.35 -28.69
C MET A 148 -2.35 14.97 -29.05
N LYS A 149 -2.05 14.44 -30.23
CA LYS A 149 -2.50 13.09 -30.64
C LYS A 149 -1.94 12.02 -29.71
N GLN A 150 -0.66 12.09 -29.36
CA GLN A 150 -0.02 11.12 -28.44
C GLN A 150 -0.63 11.18 -27.04
N GLU A 151 -0.86 12.37 -26.50
CA GLU A 151 -1.52 12.57 -25.21
C GLU A 151 -2.94 12.02 -25.21
N LEU A 152 -3.74 12.35 -26.23
CA LEU A 152 -5.09 11.82 -26.38
C LEU A 152 -5.08 10.29 -26.52
N THR A 153 -4.14 9.74 -27.27
CA THR A 153 -3.99 8.27 -27.41
C THR A 153 -3.64 7.62 -26.07
N ALA A 154 -2.75 8.24 -25.29
CA ALA A 154 -2.41 7.77 -23.94
C ALA A 154 -3.61 7.86 -22.99
N LYS A 155 -4.37 8.96 -23.04
CA LYS A 155 -5.62 9.14 -22.28
C LYS A 155 -6.66 8.08 -22.64
N ILE A 156 -6.90 7.85 -23.94
CA ILE A 156 -7.80 6.80 -24.42
C ILE A 156 -7.36 5.42 -23.91
N LYS A 157 -6.06 5.11 -23.98
CA LYS A 157 -5.52 3.84 -23.48
C LYS A 157 -5.72 3.69 -21.97
N SER A 158 -5.55 4.78 -21.22
CA SER A 158 -5.78 4.81 -19.77
C SER A 158 -7.25 4.57 -19.43
N ILE A 159 -8.16 5.33 -20.05
CA ILE A 159 -9.62 5.20 -19.84
C ILE A 159 -10.08 3.79 -20.21
N LYS A 160 -9.62 3.24 -21.34
CA LYS A 160 -9.93 1.86 -21.75
C LYS A 160 -9.45 0.81 -20.73
N ARG A 161 -8.30 1.04 -20.08
CA ARG A 161 -7.82 0.14 -19.00
C ARG A 161 -8.73 0.26 -17.77
N GLN A 162 -9.06 1.48 -17.37
CA GLN A 162 -9.96 1.72 -16.23
C GLN A 162 -11.35 1.12 -16.43
N MET A 163 -11.93 1.24 -17.63
CA MET A 163 -13.21 0.61 -17.95
C MET A 163 -13.16 -0.92 -17.96
N ARG A 164 -12.00 -1.53 -18.27
CA ARG A 164 -11.85 -3.00 -18.21
C ARG A 164 -11.64 -3.49 -16.78
N SER A 165 -11.04 -2.67 -15.92
CA SER A 165 -10.95 -2.92 -14.49
C SER A 165 -12.20 -2.50 -13.71
N SER A 166 -13.31 -2.19 -14.40
CA SER A 166 -14.55 -1.81 -13.74
C SER A 166 -14.98 -2.86 -12.71
N THR A 167 -15.43 -2.36 -11.57
CA THR A 167 -15.81 -3.13 -10.37
C THR A 167 -16.88 -4.19 -10.65
N GLU A 168 -17.80 -3.96 -11.58
CA GLU A 168 -18.85 -4.92 -11.96
C GLU A 168 -18.31 -6.26 -12.48
N LEU A 169 -17.25 -6.23 -13.30
CA LEU A 169 -16.61 -7.46 -13.81
C LEU A 169 -15.90 -8.20 -12.68
N ALA A 170 -15.24 -7.46 -11.78
CA ALA A 170 -14.59 -8.04 -10.62
C ALA A 170 -15.60 -8.74 -9.69
N PHE A 171 -16.75 -8.11 -9.39
CA PHE A 171 -17.81 -8.74 -8.58
C PHE A 171 -18.38 -9.98 -9.25
N LYS A 172 -18.54 -9.98 -10.57
CA LYS A 172 -19.04 -11.15 -11.31
C LYS A 172 -18.06 -12.33 -11.23
N ASP A 173 -16.77 -12.07 -11.31
CA ASP A 173 -15.75 -13.11 -11.22
C ASP A 173 -15.57 -13.63 -9.79
N GLU A 174 -15.67 -12.76 -8.80
CA GLU A 174 -15.69 -13.13 -7.39
C GLU A 174 -16.92 -13.98 -7.05
N LEU A 175 -18.12 -13.58 -7.48
CA LEU A 175 -19.35 -14.35 -7.28
C LEU A 175 -19.24 -15.75 -7.90
N LYS A 176 -18.68 -15.87 -9.10
CA LYS A 176 -18.43 -17.17 -9.73
C LYS A 176 -17.43 -18.00 -8.92
N ALA A 177 -16.38 -17.39 -8.37
CA ALA A 177 -15.42 -18.08 -7.51
C ALA A 177 -16.09 -18.61 -6.24
N ARG A 178 -16.85 -17.79 -5.53
CA ARG A 178 -17.59 -18.18 -4.33
C ARG A 178 -18.65 -19.25 -4.63
N LYS A 179 -19.39 -19.15 -5.75
CA LYS A 179 -20.30 -20.22 -6.18
C LYS A 179 -19.59 -21.55 -6.39
N ARG A 180 -18.39 -21.56 -6.97
CA ARG A 180 -17.59 -22.80 -7.11
C ARG A 180 -17.24 -23.40 -5.74
N VAL A 181 -16.90 -22.57 -4.76
CA VAL A 181 -16.63 -23.02 -3.38
C VAL A 181 -17.87 -23.69 -2.79
N LEU A 182 -19.02 -23.00 -2.83
CA LEU A 182 -20.27 -23.51 -2.27
C LEU A 182 -20.67 -24.85 -2.91
N ARG A 183 -20.52 -24.99 -4.23
CA ARG A 183 -20.79 -26.24 -4.93
C ARG A 183 -19.82 -27.36 -4.55
N ARG A 184 -18.54 -27.03 -4.41
CA ARG A 184 -17.50 -28.00 -4.08
C ARG A 184 -17.57 -28.52 -2.64
N LEU A 185 -18.02 -27.68 -1.72
CA LEU A 185 -18.24 -28.06 -0.32
C LEU A 185 -19.64 -28.68 -0.07
N GLY A 186 -20.52 -28.71 -1.08
CA GLY A 186 -21.85 -29.30 -0.98
C GLY A 186 -22.90 -28.41 -0.32
N TYR A 187 -22.74 -27.09 -0.38
CA TYR A 187 -23.72 -26.10 0.11
C TYR A 187 -24.77 -25.77 -0.95
N ALA A 188 -24.45 -25.98 -2.23
CA ALA A 188 -25.37 -25.84 -3.34
C ALA A 188 -25.09 -26.87 -4.45
N THR A 189 -26.09 -27.23 -5.22
CA THR A 189 -25.95 -28.11 -6.39
C THR A 189 -25.31 -27.40 -7.58
N SER A 190 -25.00 -28.14 -8.65
CA SER A 190 -24.54 -27.58 -9.92
C SER A 190 -25.48 -26.53 -10.51
N ASP A 191 -26.78 -26.66 -10.22
CA ASP A 191 -27.87 -25.78 -10.68
C ASP A 191 -28.17 -24.64 -9.70
N ASP A 192 -27.28 -24.40 -8.74
CA ASP A 192 -27.41 -23.35 -7.71
C ASP A 192 -28.62 -23.53 -6.77
N VAL A 193 -29.07 -24.77 -6.57
CA VAL A 193 -30.09 -25.10 -5.56
C VAL A 193 -29.40 -25.31 -4.21
N VAL A 194 -29.89 -24.65 -3.16
CA VAL A 194 -29.32 -24.70 -1.81
C VAL A 194 -29.56 -26.07 -1.17
N GLU A 195 -28.49 -26.68 -0.67
CA GLU A 195 -28.48 -27.99 0.01
C GLU A 195 -28.64 -27.84 1.53
N LEU A 196 -28.71 -28.96 2.25
CA LEU A 196 -28.86 -28.98 3.72
C LEU A 196 -27.76 -28.16 4.43
N LYS A 197 -26.50 -28.33 4.02
CA LYS A 197 -25.36 -27.51 4.52
C LYS A 197 -25.57 -26.02 4.27
N GLY A 198 -26.11 -25.68 3.10
CA GLY A 198 -26.42 -24.30 2.73
C GLY A 198 -27.49 -23.69 3.64
N LYS A 199 -28.53 -24.45 3.98
CA LYS A 199 -29.58 -24.00 4.92
C LYS A 199 -29.01 -23.72 6.31
N VAL A 200 -28.17 -24.62 6.83
CA VAL A 200 -27.48 -24.42 8.12
C VAL A 200 -26.64 -23.16 8.12
N ALA A 201 -25.84 -22.94 7.07
CA ALA A 201 -25.01 -21.75 6.97
C ALA A 201 -25.81 -20.45 6.84
N CYS A 202 -27.01 -20.48 6.25
CA CYS A 202 -27.87 -19.30 6.16
C CYS A 202 -28.34 -18.79 7.53
N GLU A 203 -28.37 -19.62 8.57
CA GLU A 203 -28.74 -19.23 9.93
C GLU A 203 -27.57 -18.59 10.70
N ILE A 204 -26.33 -18.75 10.22
CA ILE A 204 -25.12 -18.27 10.89
C ILE A 204 -24.74 -16.91 10.30
N SER A 205 -24.70 -15.87 11.13
CA SER A 205 -24.30 -14.51 10.71
C SER A 205 -23.31 -13.82 11.65
N SER A 206 -23.19 -14.30 12.90
CA SER A 206 -22.31 -13.69 13.91
C SER A 206 -20.90 -14.30 13.95
N ALA A 207 -20.64 -15.34 13.15
CA ALA A 207 -19.40 -16.12 13.10
C ALA A 207 -19.11 -16.60 11.66
N GLU A 208 -17.92 -17.18 11.43
CA GLU A 208 -17.54 -17.73 10.13
C GLU A 208 -18.37 -18.96 9.75
N GLU A 209 -19.30 -18.77 8.81
CA GLU A 209 -20.39 -19.69 8.52
C GLU A 209 -19.94 -21.01 7.89
N LEU A 210 -18.93 -20.97 7.01
CA LEU A 210 -18.47 -22.17 6.31
C LEU A 210 -17.74 -23.11 7.26
N THR A 211 -16.76 -22.59 8.01
CA THR A 211 -15.97 -23.39 8.95
C THR A 211 -16.85 -23.95 10.07
N LEU A 212 -17.77 -23.15 10.61
CA LEU A 212 -18.67 -23.58 11.67
C LEU A 212 -19.65 -24.67 11.19
N THR A 213 -20.22 -24.50 10.00
CA THR A 213 -21.08 -25.53 9.38
C THR A 213 -20.31 -26.82 9.12
N GLU A 214 -19.08 -26.75 8.60
CA GLU A 214 -18.25 -27.94 8.41
C GLU A 214 -17.96 -28.67 9.74
N LEU A 215 -17.73 -27.95 10.84
CA LEU A 215 -17.57 -28.59 12.16
C LEU A 215 -18.83 -29.32 12.63
N ILE A 216 -20.01 -28.76 12.39
CA ILE A 216 -21.30 -29.40 12.71
C ILE A 216 -21.43 -30.72 11.91
N PHE A 217 -21.24 -30.66 10.59
CA PHE A 217 -21.40 -31.83 9.72
C PHE A 217 -20.30 -32.90 9.88
N ASN A 218 -19.12 -32.52 10.39
CA ASN A 218 -18.07 -33.48 10.74
C ASN A 218 -18.30 -34.15 12.11
N GLY A 219 -19.37 -33.79 12.84
CA GLY A 219 -19.73 -34.39 14.13
C GLY A 219 -18.94 -33.87 15.33
N VAL A 220 -18.00 -32.93 15.13
CA VAL A 220 -17.11 -32.43 16.21
C VAL A 220 -17.91 -31.87 17.38
N LEU A 221 -18.96 -31.09 17.10
CA LEU A 221 -19.79 -30.48 18.14
C LEU A 221 -20.72 -31.48 18.84
N LYS A 222 -20.97 -32.65 18.24
CA LYS A 222 -21.86 -33.67 18.80
C LYS A 222 -21.18 -34.46 19.92
N ASP A 223 -19.89 -34.76 19.78
CA ASP A 223 -19.17 -35.68 20.69
C ASP A 223 -18.55 -35.00 21.93
N VAL A 224 -18.37 -33.68 21.90
CA VAL A 224 -17.72 -32.92 22.98
C VAL A 224 -18.63 -32.59 24.15
N LYS A 225 -18.12 -32.23 25.33
CA LYS A 225 -18.96 -31.70 26.41
C LYS A 225 -19.44 -30.28 26.08
N VAL A 226 -20.48 -29.82 26.76
CA VAL A 226 -21.05 -28.47 26.56
C VAL A 226 -20.01 -27.39 26.86
N GLU A 227 -19.22 -27.54 27.92
CA GLU A 227 -18.18 -26.58 28.30
C GLU A 227 -17.05 -26.52 27.27
N GLU A 228 -16.66 -27.68 26.71
CA GLU A 228 -15.66 -27.82 25.66
C GLU A 228 -16.15 -27.19 24.35
N MET A 229 -17.43 -27.39 24.00
CA MET A 229 -18.09 -26.77 22.85
C MET A 229 -18.12 -25.25 22.95
N VAL A 230 -18.56 -24.71 24.09
CA VAL A 230 -18.62 -23.26 24.33
C VAL A 230 -17.20 -22.65 24.26
N SER A 231 -16.20 -23.35 24.80
CA SER A 231 -14.80 -22.96 24.70
C SER A 231 -14.32 -22.92 23.24
N LEU A 232 -14.60 -23.95 22.44
CA LEU A 232 -14.23 -23.99 21.02
C LEU A 232 -14.89 -22.85 20.22
N LEU A 233 -16.19 -22.61 20.45
CA LEU A 233 -16.94 -21.55 19.77
C LEU A 233 -16.43 -20.13 20.10
N SER A 234 -15.76 -19.94 21.25
CA SER A 234 -15.12 -18.67 21.57
C SER A 234 -14.08 -18.22 20.54
N CYS A 235 -13.44 -19.17 19.83
CA CYS A 235 -12.46 -18.91 18.78
C CYS A 235 -13.06 -18.21 17.56
N PHE A 236 -14.39 -18.27 17.36
CA PHE A 236 -15.09 -17.64 16.23
C PHE A 236 -15.45 -16.17 16.51
N VAL A 237 -15.54 -15.78 17.78
CA VAL A 237 -16.01 -14.46 18.19
C VAL A 237 -14.88 -13.57 18.71
N TRP A 238 -13.78 -14.17 19.16
CA TRP A 238 -12.62 -13.45 19.67
C TRP A 238 -11.73 -12.90 18.56
N GLN A 239 -11.47 -11.59 18.59
CA GLN A 239 -10.72 -10.88 17.53
C GLN A 239 -9.48 -10.13 18.04
N GLU A 240 -9.30 -10.00 19.36
CA GLU A 240 -8.17 -9.29 19.96
C GLU A 240 -6.94 -10.21 20.06
N LYS A 241 -5.73 -9.68 19.86
CA LYS A 241 -4.52 -10.51 19.83
C LYS A 241 -3.81 -10.38 21.15
N LEU A 242 -3.66 -11.49 21.88
CA LEU A 242 -2.78 -11.53 23.04
C LEU A 242 -1.35 -11.86 22.60
N GLN A 243 -0.37 -11.18 23.20
CA GLN A 243 1.05 -11.47 22.95
C GLN A 243 1.51 -12.69 23.76
N ASP A 244 1.01 -12.81 24.99
CA ASP A 244 1.38 -13.86 25.95
C ASP A 244 0.15 -14.68 26.36
N ALA A 245 -0.54 -15.29 25.39
CA ALA A 245 -1.65 -16.17 25.69
C ALA A 245 -1.16 -17.51 26.25
N SER A 246 -1.76 -17.95 27.37
CA SER A 246 -1.52 -19.31 27.87
C SER A 246 -2.05 -20.32 26.85
N LYS A 247 -1.32 -21.43 26.67
CA LYS A 247 -1.84 -22.55 25.89
C LYS A 247 -3.05 -23.16 26.59
N PRO A 248 -4.10 -23.56 25.85
CA PRO A 248 -5.18 -24.36 26.40
C PRO A 248 -4.69 -25.71 26.93
N ARG A 249 -5.47 -26.32 27.82
CA ARG A 249 -5.30 -27.72 28.25
C ARG A 249 -5.38 -28.67 27.05
N GLU A 250 -4.79 -29.86 27.20
CA GLU A 250 -4.66 -30.86 26.14
C GLU A 250 -5.99 -31.18 25.42
N GLU A 251 -7.08 -31.39 26.17
CA GLU A 251 -8.42 -31.65 25.60
C GLU A 251 -8.90 -30.51 24.68
N LEU A 252 -8.67 -29.26 25.07
CA LEU A 252 -9.06 -28.08 24.29
C LEU A 252 -8.10 -27.82 23.13
N GLU A 253 -6.81 -28.12 23.29
CA GLU A 253 -5.81 -28.03 22.23
C GLU A 253 -6.13 -29.01 21.09
N LEU A 254 -6.61 -30.22 21.40
CA LEU A 254 -7.07 -31.19 20.40
C LEU A 254 -8.26 -30.64 19.59
N LEU A 255 -9.27 -30.07 20.26
CA LEU A 255 -10.42 -29.46 19.58
C LEU A 255 -10.03 -28.25 18.73
N PHE A 256 -9.12 -27.42 19.26
CA PHE A 256 -8.60 -26.28 18.52
C PHE A 256 -7.84 -26.73 17.26
N THR A 257 -7.07 -27.81 17.33
CA THR A 257 -6.38 -28.40 16.18
C THR A 257 -7.39 -28.88 15.12
N GLN A 258 -8.47 -29.55 15.53
CA GLN A 258 -9.54 -29.97 14.61
C GLN A 258 -10.24 -28.79 13.92
N LEU A 259 -10.44 -27.68 14.65
CA LEU A 259 -10.93 -26.42 14.08
C LEU A 259 -9.93 -25.86 13.06
N GLN A 260 -8.64 -25.80 13.38
CA GLN A 260 -7.61 -25.32 12.46
C GLN A 260 -7.52 -26.16 11.19
N ASP A 261 -7.60 -27.49 11.31
CA ASP A 261 -7.59 -28.40 10.15
C ASP A 261 -8.83 -28.22 9.27
N THR A 262 -9.99 -28.00 9.89
CA THR A 262 -11.24 -27.72 9.17
C THR A 262 -11.17 -26.37 8.45
N ALA A 263 -10.75 -25.31 9.16
CA ALA A 263 -10.54 -23.99 8.58
C ALA A 263 -9.53 -24.01 7.42
N ARG A 264 -8.44 -24.76 7.57
CA ARG A 264 -7.40 -24.93 6.55
C ARG A 264 -7.95 -25.64 5.32
N ARG A 265 -8.80 -26.66 5.50
CA ARG A 265 -9.47 -27.36 4.40
C ARG A 265 -10.39 -26.41 3.62
N VAL A 266 -11.23 -25.65 4.33
CA VAL A 266 -12.13 -24.65 3.74
C VAL A 266 -11.33 -23.59 2.97
N ALA A 267 -10.29 -23.01 3.58
CA ALA A 267 -9.44 -22.01 2.95
C ALA A 267 -8.70 -22.53 1.71
N LYS A 268 -8.21 -23.78 1.74
CA LYS A 268 -7.61 -24.42 0.54
C LYS A 268 -8.62 -24.55 -0.59
N VAL A 269 -9.85 -24.98 -0.31
CA VAL A 269 -10.91 -25.05 -1.32
C VAL A 269 -11.23 -23.66 -1.88
N GLN A 270 -11.30 -22.63 -1.03
CA GLN A 270 -11.46 -21.24 -1.45
C GLN A 270 -10.36 -20.79 -2.41
N LEU A 271 -9.09 -21.05 -2.05
CA LEU A 271 -7.94 -20.72 -2.86
C LEU A 271 -7.96 -21.43 -4.22
N GLU A 272 -8.23 -22.74 -4.23
CA GLU A 272 -8.32 -23.55 -5.46
C GLU A 272 -9.46 -23.08 -6.37
N CYS A 273 -10.55 -22.54 -5.80
CA CYS A 273 -11.64 -21.93 -6.54
C CYS A 273 -11.37 -20.50 -7.02
N LYS A 274 -10.15 -19.98 -6.83
CA LYS A 274 -9.67 -18.63 -7.20
C LYS A 274 -10.24 -17.50 -6.35
N VAL A 275 -10.67 -17.79 -5.12
CA VAL A 275 -10.94 -16.74 -4.12
C VAL A 275 -9.60 -16.25 -3.59
N GLN A 276 -9.42 -14.93 -3.51
CA GLN A 276 -8.20 -14.32 -2.96
C GLN A 276 -8.25 -14.43 -1.43
N ILE A 277 -7.53 -15.40 -0.88
CA ILE A 277 -7.48 -15.65 0.56
C ILE A 277 -6.06 -16.07 0.96
N ASP A 278 -5.59 -15.55 2.09
CA ASP A 278 -4.39 -16.06 2.75
C ASP A 278 -4.78 -17.21 3.69
N VAL A 279 -4.34 -18.43 3.36
CA VAL A 279 -4.72 -19.64 4.10
C VAL A 279 -4.24 -19.59 5.54
N GLU A 280 -2.99 -19.16 5.77
CA GLU A 280 -2.46 -19.09 7.14
C GLU A 280 -3.10 -17.93 7.90
N GLY A 281 -3.29 -16.77 7.27
CA GLY A 281 -4.02 -15.65 7.85
C GLY A 281 -5.45 -16.02 8.27
N PHE A 282 -6.16 -16.79 7.46
CA PHE A 282 -7.50 -17.28 7.80
C PHE A 282 -7.48 -18.26 8.97
N VAL A 283 -6.59 -19.25 8.97
CA VAL A 283 -6.49 -20.20 10.09
C VAL A 283 -6.09 -19.50 11.40
N ASN A 284 -5.18 -18.54 11.32
CA ASN A 284 -4.73 -17.74 12.48
C ASN A 284 -5.75 -16.68 12.93
N SER A 285 -6.85 -16.50 12.19
CA SER A 285 -7.96 -15.64 12.64
C SER A 285 -8.77 -16.29 13.77
N PHE A 286 -8.77 -17.62 13.84
CA PHE A 286 -9.34 -18.37 14.96
C PHE A 286 -8.35 -18.42 16.11
N ARG A 287 -8.70 -17.80 17.23
CA ARG A 287 -7.75 -17.59 18.33
C ARG A 287 -8.16 -18.34 19.59
N PRO A 288 -7.22 -19.07 20.23
CA PRO A 288 -7.51 -19.84 21.43
C PRO A 288 -7.40 -19.01 22.71
N ASP A 289 -7.11 -17.70 22.62
CA ASP A 289 -6.67 -16.86 23.74
C ASP A 289 -7.60 -16.90 24.96
N ILE A 290 -8.91 -16.99 24.73
CA ILE A 290 -9.94 -16.97 25.80
C ILE A 290 -10.60 -18.33 26.03
N MET A 291 -10.10 -19.41 25.41
CA MET A 291 -10.71 -20.75 25.51
C MET A 291 -10.81 -21.22 26.96
N GLU A 292 -9.75 -21.03 27.75
CA GLU A 292 -9.71 -21.43 29.16
C GLU A 292 -10.65 -20.61 30.03
N ALA A 293 -10.69 -19.29 29.86
CA ALA A 293 -11.60 -18.41 30.59
C ALA A 293 -13.08 -18.74 30.30
N VAL A 294 -13.41 -18.97 29.02
CA VAL A 294 -14.78 -19.29 28.60
C VAL A 294 -15.19 -20.70 29.07
N TYR A 295 -14.26 -21.66 29.06
CA TYR A 295 -14.49 -22.99 29.63
C TYR A 295 -14.80 -22.91 31.14
N ALA A 296 -13.98 -22.18 31.90
CA ALA A 296 -14.19 -21.97 33.33
C ALA A 296 -15.52 -21.24 33.61
N TRP A 297 -15.87 -20.26 32.77
CA TRP A 297 -17.17 -19.58 32.84
C TRP A 297 -18.34 -20.55 32.63
N ALA A 298 -18.29 -21.40 31.60
CA ALA A 298 -19.33 -22.40 31.35
C ALA A 298 -19.45 -23.43 32.48
N LYS A 299 -18.36 -23.71 33.20
CA LYS A 299 -18.34 -24.61 34.37
C LYS A 299 -18.92 -23.98 35.65
N GLY A 300 -19.14 -22.66 35.67
CA GLY A 300 -19.72 -21.95 36.82
C GLY A 300 -18.74 -21.14 37.67
N SER A 301 -17.49 -20.94 37.24
CA SER A 301 -16.52 -20.10 37.96
C SER A 301 -16.99 -18.64 38.09
N LYS A 302 -16.55 -17.95 39.14
CA LYS A 302 -16.91 -16.54 39.33
C LYS A 302 -16.16 -15.64 38.34
N PHE A 303 -16.72 -14.47 38.04
CA PHE A 303 -16.13 -13.57 37.05
C PHE A 303 -14.72 -13.08 37.43
N TYR A 304 -14.43 -12.86 38.72
CA TYR A 304 -13.06 -12.47 39.11
C TYR A 304 -12.06 -13.62 38.92
N GLU A 305 -12.48 -14.88 39.11
CA GLU A 305 -11.62 -16.06 38.94
C GLU A 305 -11.22 -16.24 37.48
N ILE A 306 -12.18 -16.07 36.54
CA ILE A 306 -11.85 -16.17 35.11
C ILE A 306 -10.92 -15.05 34.63
N MET A 307 -10.93 -13.91 35.33
CA MET A 307 -10.06 -12.77 34.99
C MET A 307 -8.63 -12.94 35.45
N GLU A 308 -8.39 -13.81 36.43
CA GLU A 308 -7.04 -14.23 36.80
C GLU A 308 -6.44 -15.21 35.78
N ILE A 309 -7.27 -15.94 35.03
CA ILE A 309 -6.82 -16.95 34.04
C ILE A 309 -6.24 -16.29 32.79
N THR A 310 -6.88 -15.23 32.29
CA THR A 310 -6.50 -14.63 31.00
C THR A 310 -6.35 -13.12 31.14
N PRO A 311 -5.19 -12.54 30.77
CA PRO A 311 -4.93 -11.10 30.91
C PRO A 311 -5.61 -10.29 29.80
N VAL A 312 -6.94 -10.27 29.79
CA VAL A 312 -7.79 -9.50 28.87
C VAL A 312 -8.58 -8.45 29.63
N PHE A 313 -9.00 -7.39 28.94
CA PHE A 313 -9.92 -6.42 29.54
C PHE A 313 -11.29 -7.05 29.78
N GLU A 314 -11.88 -6.76 30.95
CA GLU A 314 -13.16 -7.33 31.40
C GLU A 314 -14.28 -7.06 30.40
N GLY A 315 -14.35 -5.82 29.89
CA GLY A 315 -15.33 -5.42 28.89
C GLY A 315 -15.17 -6.11 27.54
N SER A 316 -13.94 -6.51 27.17
CA SER A 316 -13.70 -7.29 25.96
C SER A 316 -14.18 -8.72 26.12
N LEU A 317 -13.91 -9.35 27.27
CA LEU A 317 -14.41 -10.69 27.56
C LEU A 317 -15.94 -10.74 27.65
N ILE A 318 -16.57 -9.75 28.31
CA ILE A 318 -18.05 -9.65 28.38
C ILE A 318 -18.66 -9.54 26.99
N ARG A 319 -18.08 -8.70 26.10
CA ARG A 319 -18.54 -8.58 24.71
C ARG A 319 -18.39 -9.89 23.94
N ALA A 320 -17.28 -10.60 24.13
CA ALA A 320 -17.05 -11.89 23.49
C ALA A 320 -18.07 -12.95 23.93
N ILE A 321 -18.36 -13.06 25.25
CA ILE A 321 -19.36 -14.01 25.76
C ILE A 321 -20.78 -13.65 25.28
N ARG A 322 -21.12 -12.37 25.20
CA ARG A 322 -22.41 -11.94 24.62
C ARG A 322 -22.52 -12.32 23.14
N ARG A 323 -21.48 -12.08 22.35
CA ARG A 323 -21.45 -12.48 20.93
C ARG A 323 -21.48 -14.01 20.78
N LEU A 324 -20.86 -14.74 21.70
CA LEU A 324 -20.94 -16.19 21.75
C LEU A 324 -22.38 -16.68 22.00
N GLU A 325 -23.14 -15.99 22.85
CA GLU A 325 -24.57 -16.29 23.04
C GLU A 325 -25.37 -16.07 21.76
N GLU A 326 -25.12 -14.99 21.02
CA GLU A 326 -25.75 -14.75 19.71
C GLU A 326 -25.44 -15.89 18.72
N VAL A 327 -24.19 -16.36 18.67
CA VAL A 327 -23.79 -17.51 17.84
C VAL A 327 -24.53 -18.77 18.27
N LEU A 328 -24.65 -19.03 19.58
CA LEU A 328 -25.40 -20.19 20.08
C LEU A 328 -26.88 -20.12 19.73
N GLN A 329 -27.51 -18.94 19.80
CA GLN A 329 -28.90 -18.74 19.36
C GLN A 329 -29.07 -19.07 17.86
N GLN A 330 -28.13 -18.63 17.03
CA GLN A 330 -28.11 -18.96 15.59
C GLN A 330 -27.94 -20.47 15.37
N LEU A 331 -27.09 -21.13 16.16
CA LEU A 331 -26.87 -22.57 16.09
C LEU A 331 -28.09 -23.39 16.52
N ILE A 332 -28.88 -22.90 17.50
CA ILE A 332 -30.18 -23.51 17.87
C ILE A 332 -31.13 -23.49 16.67
N LEU A 333 -31.27 -22.33 16.00
CA LEU A 333 -32.10 -22.20 14.80
C LEU A 333 -31.60 -23.11 13.66
N ALA A 334 -30.28 -23.19 13.48
CA ALA A 334 -29.66 -24.04 12.48
C ALA A 334 -29.94 -25.54 12.74
N ALA A 335 -29.76 -26.01 13.98
CA ALA A 335 -30.05 -27.40 14.37
C ALA A 335 -31.53 -27.75 14.19
N LYS A 336 -32.42 -26.82 14.55
CA LYS A 336 -33.86 -26.96 14.35
C LYS A 336 -34.24 -27.06 12.88
N SER A 337 -33.58 -26.31 12.00
CA SER A 337 -33.84 -26.32 10.55
C SER A 337 -33.52 -27.67 9.88
N ILE A 338 -32.61 -28.45 10.47
CA ILE A 338 -32.20 -29.77 9.97
C ILE A 338 -32.80 -30.94 10.75
N GLY A 339 -33.53 -30.66 11.85
CA GLY A 339 -34.16 -31.67 12.69
C GLY A 339 -33.20 -32.41 13.64
N GLU A 340 -32.03 -31.85 13.94
CA GLU A 340 -31.05 -32.43 14.88
C GLU A 340 -31.37 -32.02 16.32
N THR A 341 -32.33 -32.72 16.95
CA THR A 341 -32.85 -32.38 18.28
C THR A 341 -31.83 -32.53 19.40
N GLU A 342 -30.88 -33.48 19.28
CA GLU A 342 -29.81 -33.66 20.27
C GLU A 342 -28.87 -32.45 20.29
N LEU A 343 -28.54 -31.93 19.11
CA LEU A 343 -27.65 -30.78 18.97
C LEU A 343 -28.37 -29.48 19.39
N GLU A 344 -29.65 -29.35 19.06
CA GLU A 344 -30.52 -28.26 19.53
C GLU A 344 -30.51 -28.18 21.06
N ALA A 345 -30.85 -29.27 21.76
CA ALA A 345 -30.87 -29.32 23.23
C ALA A 345 -29.50 -29.00 23.85
N LYS A 346 -28.42 -29.46 23.21
CA LYS A 346 -27.05 -29.19 23.65
C LYS A 346 -26.68 -27.71 23.53
N PHE A 347 -27.09 -27.03 22.46
CA PHE A 347 -26.89 -25.59 22.31
C PHE A 347 -27.76 -24.79 23.30
N GLU A 348 -28.99 -25.22 23.59
CA GLU A 348 -29.83 -24.62 24.63
C GLU A 348 -29.19 -24.74 26.02
N GLU A 349 -28.63 -25.92 26.34
CA GLU A 349 -27.87 -26.10 27.58
C GLU A 349 -26.66 -25.17 27.64
N ALA A 350 -25.94 -25.01 26.52
CA ALA A 350 -24.80 -24.10 26.43
C ALA A 350 -25.20 -22.65 26.73
N VAL A 351 -26.31 -22.17 26.16
CA VAL A 351 -26.85 -20.83 26.44
C VAL A 351 -27.14 -20.68 27.94
N SER A 352 -27.79 -21.69 28.55
CA SER A 352 -28.13 -21.63 29.97
C SER A 352 -26.90 -21.53 30.89
N LYS A 353 -25.79 -22.17 30.53
CA LYS A 353 -24.53 -22.15 31.31
C LYS A 353 -23.79 -20.82 31.23
N ILE A 354 -23.83 -20.15 30.07
CA ILE A 354 -23.12 -18.87 29.88
C ILE A 354 -23.94 -17.66 30.29
N LYS A 355 -25.27 -17.73 30.23
CA LYS A 355 -26.19 -16.61 30.46
C LYS A 355 -26.45 -16.36 31.94
N ARG A 356 -25.45 -15.81 32.64
CA ARG A 356 -25.53 -15.52 34.08
C ARG A 356 -24.74 -14.28 34.51
N ASP A 357 -25.07 -13.80 35.72
CA ASP A 357 -24.37 -12.76 36.47
C ASP A 357 -24.03 -11.49 35.66
N ILE A 358 -22.85 -10.92 35.93
CA ILE A 358 -22.38 -9.61 35.42
C ILE A 358 -22.33 -9.52 33.90
N VAL A 359 -22.11 -10.64 33.20
CA VAL A 359 -21.99 -10.66 31.73
C VAL A 359 -23.32 -10.30 31.05
N PHE A 360 -24.44 -10.62 31.71
CA PHE A 360 -25.80 -10.38 31.21
C PHE A 360 -26.58 -9.38 32.06
N ALA A 361 -25.89 -8.56 32.87
CA ALA A 361 -26.51 -7.45 33.55
C ALA A 361 -27.17 -6.49 32.54
N ALA A 362 -28.33 -5.94 32.93
CA ALA A 362 -29.07 -4.99 32.11
C ALA A 362 -28.27 -3.69 31.93
N SER A 363 -28.37 -3.09 30.75
CA SER A 363 -27.86 -1.73 30.51
C SER A 363 -28.60 -0.73 31.41
N LEU A 364 -27.89 0.30 31.87
CA LEU A 364 -28.48 1.44 32.59
C LEU A 364 -29.33 2.34 31.68
N TYR A 365 -29.22 2.19 30.36
CA TYR A 365 -29.93 2.99 29.34
C TYR A 365 -31.13 2.26 28.73
N LEU A 366 -31.57 1.16 29.34
CA LEU A 366 -32.79 0.44 28.95
C LEU A 366 -34.05 1.20 29.35
#